data_AF-A0A0M3U8V3-F1
#
_entry.id   AF-A0A0M3U8V3-F1
#
_cell.length_a   1.000
_cell.length_b   1.000
_cell.length_c   1.000
_cell.angle_alpha   90.00
_cell.angle_beta   90.00
_cell.angle_gamma   90.00
#
_symmetry.space_group_name_H-M   'P 1'
#
loop_
_entity.id
_entity.type
_entity.pdbx_description
1 polymer ?
#
loop_
_entity_poly.entity_id
_entity_poly.type
_entity_poly.pdbx_seq_one_letter_code
_entity_poly.pdbx_strand_id
1 'polypeptide(L)'
;MQENPPPAADELRIETVIAALDHPVRMRVVRTLAALGEDETLTCQEILPDMTKSSASHHWRTLRESGVIEQRRDGRVLRTRLRRVDLDARFPGLVAAVVAG
;
A
#
# COMPACT_ATOMS: atom_id res chain seq x y z
N MET A 1 12.19 10.31 -8.16
CA MET A 1 11.66 9.43 -7.09
C MET A 1 12.39 8.13 -7.29
N GLN A 2 13.37 7.80 -6.43
CA GLN A 2 14.10 6.55 -6.58
C GLN A 2 13.13 5.39 -6.41
N GLU A 3 13.08 4.52 -7.42
CA GLU A 3 12.29 3.29 -7.43
C GLU A 3 13.07 2.24 -6.63
N ASN A 4 13.15 2.42 -5.31
CA ASN A 4 13.66 1.34 -4.48
C ASN A 4 12.58 0.25 -4.45
N PRO A 5 12.90 -1.01 -4.79
CA PRO A 5 11.92 -2.09 -4.70
C PRO A 5 11.40 -2.18 -3.25
N PRO A 6 10.11 -2.52 -3.06
CA PRO A 6 9.62 -2.86 -1.72
C PRO A 6 10.40 -4.07 -1.19
N PRO A 7 10.45 -4.27 0.15
CA PRO A 7 11.08 -5.46 0.75
C PRO A 7 10.48 -6.74 0.19
N ALA A 8 11.28 -7.81 0.10
CA ALA A 8 10.78 -9.14 -0.26
C ALA A 8 9.72 -9.62 0.76
N ALA A 9 8.88 -10.57 0.36
CA ALA A 9 7.76 -11.04 1.20
C ALA A 9 8.22 -11.64 2.54
N ASP A 10 9.38 -12.31 2.55
CA ASP A 10 10.01 -12.90 3.73
C ASP A 10 10.69 -11.87 4.64
N GLU A 11 11.05 -10.70 4.09
CA GLU A 11 11.61 -9.56 4.82
C GLU A 11 10.53 -8.69 5.50
N LEU A 12 9.24 -8.95 5.24
CA LEU A 12 8.16 -8.23 5.87
C LEU A 12 8.17 -8.45 7.39
N ARG A 13 8.12 -7.35 8.13
CA ARG A 13 8.06 -7.34 9.59
C ARG A 13 6.73 -6.76 10.06
N ILE A 14 6.06 -7.46 10.98
CA ILE A 14 4.71 -7.09 11.42
C ILE A 14 4.66 -5.70 12.06
N GLU A 15 5.66 -5.34 12.85
CA GLU A 15 5.76 -4.04 13.50
C GLU A 15 5.95 -2.89 12.51
N THR A 16 6.67 -3.13 11.39
CA THR A 16 6.83 -2.14 10.32
C THR A 16 5.50 -1.94 9.59
N VAL A 17 4.79 -3.04 9.33
CA VAL A 17 3.47 -2.99 8.70
C VAL A 17 2.46 -2.27 9.60
N ILE A 18 2.36 -2.63 10.89
CA ILE A 18 1.44 -1.99 11.81
C ILE A 18 1.77 -0.50 11.97
N ALA A 19 3.03 -0.12 12.13
CA ALA A 19 3.43 1.29 12.17
C ALA A 19 3.03 2.04 10.87
N ALA A 20 3.14 1.38 9.72
CA ALA A 20 2.66 1.92 8.45
C ALA A 20 1.13 1.94 8.33
N LEU A 21 0.38 1.21 9.15
CA LEU A 21 -1.09 1.25 9.16
C LEU A 21 -1.65 2.21 10.22
N ASP A 22 -0.85 2.63 11.20
CA ASP A 22 -1.23 3.59 12.26
C ASP A 22 -1.35 5.04 11.76
N HIS A 23 -2.12 5.25 10.68
CA HIS A 23 -2.49 6.57 10.19
C HIS A 23 -3.74 6.48 9.32
N PRO A 24 -4.75 7.35 9.51
CA PRO A 24 -6.05 7.24 8.85
C PRO A 24 -5.95 7.28 7.32
N VAL A 25 -5.09 8.13 6.77
CA VAL A 25 -4.87 8.17 5.30
C VAL A 25 -4.30 6.86 4.76
N ARG A 26 -3.39 6.23 5.51
CA ARG A 26 -2.74 4.98 5.08
C ARG A 26 -3.71 3.79 5.19
N MET A 27 -4.52 3.75 6.25
CA MET A 27 -5.64 2.80 6.32
C MET A 27 -6.62 2.99 5.16
N ARG A 28 -6.97 4.24 4.83
CA ARG A 28 -7.84 4.54 3.68
C ARG A 28 -7.26 3.96 2.37
N VAL A 29 -5.98 4.18 2.11
CA VAL A 29 -5.29 3.59 0.93
C VAL A 29 -5.46 2.07 0.91
N VAL A 30 -5.18 1.39 2.03
CA VAL A 30 -5.26 -0.07 2.11
C VAL A 30 -6.69 -0.55 1.91
N ARG A 31 -7.68 0.08 2.53
CA ARG A 31 -9.10 -0.25 2.34
C ARG A 31 -9.55 -0.06 0.90
N THR A 32 -9.17 1.05 0.25
CA THR A 32 -9.47 1.30 -1.16
C THR A 32 -8.87 0.23 -2.06
N LEU A 33 -7.60 -0.12 -1.87
CA LEU A 33 -6.94 -1.15 -2.68
C LEU A 33 -7.45 -2.56 -2.36
N ALA A 34 -7.83 -2.83 -1.11
CA ALA A 34 -8.35 -4.11 -0.67
C ALA A 34 -9.73 -4.45 -1.27
N ALA A 35 -10.49 -3.45 -1.70
CA ALA A 35 -11.78 -3.61 -2.35
C ALA A 35 -11.67 -4.01 -3.84
N LEU A 36 -10.46 -4.00 -4.41
CA LEU A 36 -10.20 -4.36 -5.80
C LEU A 36 -9.83 -5.85 -5.91
N GLY A 37 -9.85 -6.39 -7.14
CA GLY A 37 -9.25 -7.69 -7.43
C GLY A 37 -7.74 -7.72 -7.17
N GLU A 38 -7.17 -8.91 -6.93
CA GLU A 38 -5.75 -9.09 -6.52
C GLU A 38 -4.74 -8.48 -7.51
N ASP A 39 -5.05 -8.48 -8.80
CA ASP A 39 -4.20 -7.96 -9.86
C ASP A 39 -4.58 -6.55 -10.32
N GLU A 40 -5.63 -5.96 -9.74
CA GLU A 40 -6.06 -4.62 -10.09
C GLU A 40 -5.13 -3.56 -9.50
N THR A 41 -4.94 -2.48 -10.26
CA THR A 41 -4.06 -1.38 -9.88
C THR A 41 -4.77 -0.05 -10.10
N LEU A 42 -4.57 0.87 -9.17
CA LEU A 42 -5.04 2.25 -9.29
C LEU A 42 -3.85 3.21 -9.31
N THR A 43 -4.01 4.35 -9.96
CA THR A 43 -3.07 5.46 -9.84
C THR A 43 -3.15 6.08 -8.44
N CYS A 44 -2.08 6.75 -8.02
CA CYS A 44 -2.07 7.48 -6.74
C CYS A 44 -3.22 8.50 -6.64
N GLN A 45 -3.60 9.12 -7.77
CA GLN A 45 -4.68 10.11 -7.83
C GLN A 45 -6.06 9.48 -7.70
N GLU A 46 -6.27 8.27 -8.24
CA GLU A 46 -7.54 7.55 -8.07
C GLU A 46 -7.76 7.10 -6.62
N ILE A 47 -6.68 6.78 -5.89
CA ILE A 47 -6.77 6.33 -4.49
C ILE A 47 -6.99 7.50 -3.53
N LEU A 48 -6.33 8.64 -3.76
CA LEU A 48 -6.41 9.83 -2.92
C LEU A 48 -6.74 11.08 -3.76
N PRO A 49 -7.96 11.17 -4.33
CA PRO A 49 -8.32 12.24 -5.26
C PRO A 49 -8.25 13.64 -4.64
N ASP A 50 -8.48 13.73 -3.33
CA ASP A 50 -8.54 15.00 -2.60
C ASP A 50 -7.17 15.45 -2.06
N MET A 51 -6.09 14.73 -2.35
CA MET A 51 -4.76 15.04 -1.80
C MET A 51 -3.78 15.49 -2.88
N THR A 52 -3.03 16.55 -2.57
CA THR A 52 -1.92 16.98 -3.40
C THR A 52 -0.75 16.00 -3.33
N LYS A 53 0.05 15.95 -4.41
CA LYS A 53 1.23 15.09 -4.49
C LYS A 53 2.22 15.30 -3.34
N SER A 54 2.46 16.55 -2.93
CA SER A 54 3.37 16.86 -1.82
C SER A 54 2.89 16.26 -0.50
N SER A 55 1.58 16.36 -0.23
CA SER A 55 0.96 15.85 1.00
C SER A 55 0.94 14.32 1.04
N ALA A 56 0.71 13.65 -0.10
CA ALA A 56 0.61 12.20 -0.14
C ALA A 56 1.97 11.47 -0.23
N SER A 57 3.04 12.17 -0.63
CA SER A 57 4.36 11.57 -0.91
C SER A 57 4.93 10.78 0.27
N HIS A 58 4.75 11.28 1.50
CA HIS A 58 5.22 10.56 2.69
C HIS A 58 4.43 9.27 2.92
N HIS A 59 3.10 9.30 2.77
CA HIS A 59 2.26 8.11 2.91
C HIS A 59 2.62 7.02 1.91
N TRP A 60 2.83 7.38 0.65
CA TRP A 60 3.25 6.43 -0.39
C TRP A 60 4.61 5.81 -0.09
N ARG A 61 5.57 6.63 0.36
CA ARG A 61 6.89 6.15 0.76
C ARG A 61 6.79 5.14 1.91
N THR A 62 6.11 5.51 3.00
CA THR A 62 5.95 4.65 4.18
C THR A 62 5.28 3.32 3.82
N LEU A 63 4.19 3.36 3.05
CA LEU A 63 3.48 2.15 2.63
C LEU A 63 4.36 1.26 1.74
N ARG A 64 5.11 1.83 0.81
CA ARG A 64 6.03 1.08 -0.07
C ARG A 64 7.18 0.46 0.72
N GLU A 65 7.80 1.21 1.63
CA GLU A 65 8.94 0.75 2.44
C GLU A 65 8.55 -0.29 3.48
N SER A 66 7.32 -0.24 3.99
CA SER A 66 6.76 -1.30 4.82
C SER A 66 6.38 -2.58 4.05
N GLY A 67 6.38 -2.49 2.71
CA GLY A 67 5.97 -3.59 1.84
C GLY A 67 4.46 -3.85 1.79
N VAL A 68 3.63 -2.94 2.30
CA VAL A 68 2.16 -3.06 2.22
C VAL A 68 1.67 -2.88 0.79
N ILE A 69 2.26 -1.94 0.06
CA ILE A 69 1.94 -1.69 -1.34
C ILE A 69 3.17 -1.94 -2.22
N GLU A 70 2.91 -2.19 -3.49
CA GLU A 70 3.90 -1.98 -4.53
C GLU A 70 3.42 -0.90 -5.51
N GLN A 71 4.38 -0.21 -6.09
CA GLN A 71 4.14 0.82 -7.09
C GLN A 71 4.97 0.51 -8.32
N ARG A 72 4.34 0.54 -9.50
CA ARG A 72 5.00 0.33 -10.79
C ARG A 72 4.66 1.46 -11.73
N ARG A 73 5.66 1.90 -12.49
CA ARG A 73 5.47 2.93 -13.49
C ARG A 73 4.91 2.31 -14.76
N ASP A 74 3.75 2.80 -15.16
CA ASP A 74 3.04 2.41 -16.39
C ASP A 74 2.95 3.67 -17.27
N GLY A 75 3.91 3.80 -18.20
CA GLY A 75 4.12 5.01 -18.98
C GLY A 75 4.36 6.26 -18.11
N ARG A 76 3.38 7.17 -18.08
CA ARG A 76 3.46 8.43 -17.32
C ARG A 76 2.83 8.36 -15.93
N VAL A 77 2.11 7.29 -15.62
CA VAL A 77 1.40 7.15 -14.35
C VAL A 77 2.10 6.16 -13.43
N LEU A 78 1.92 6.35 -12.13
CA LEU A 78 2.37 5.41 -11.11
C LEU A 78 1.17 4.60 -10.63
N ARG A 79 1.12 3.33 -11.03
CA ARG A 79 0.11 2.35 -10.62
C ARG A 79 0.49 1.76 -9.28
N THR A 80 -0.48 1.59 -8.40
CA THR A 80 -0.31 1.07 -7.04
C THR A 80 -1.26 -0.10 -6.85
N ARG A 81 -0.76 -1.18 -6.23
CA ARG A 81 -1.60 -2.28 -5.74
C ARG A 81 -1.24 -2.66 -4.31
N LEU A 82 -2.19 -3.27 -3.63
CA LEU A 82 -1.97 -3.93 -2.35
C LEU A 82 -1.21 -5.23 -2.58
N ARG A 83 -0.17 -5.49 -1.77
CA ARG A 83 0.53 -6.78 -1.79
C ARG A 83 -0.25 -7.83 -0.99
N ARG A 84 -1.53 -8.02 -1.35
CA ARG A 84 -2.48 -8.85 -0.58
C ARG A 84 -1.96 -10.27 -0.37
N VAL A 85 -1.50 -10.92 -1.43
CA VAL A 85 -0.98 -12.30 -1.38
C VAL A 85 0.18 -12.42 -0.38
N ASP A 86 1.15 -11.51 -0.43
CA ASP A 86 2.30 -11.52 0.48
C ASP A 86 1.88 -11.25 1.94
N LEU A 87 1.01 -10.26 2.13
CA LEU A 87 0.52 -9.87 3.45
C LEU A 87 -0.32 -10.97 4.09
N ASP A 88 -1.22 -11.60 3.34
CA ASP A 88 -2.07 -12.68 3.85
C ASP A 88 -1.26 -13.96 4.09
N ALA A 89 -0.24 -14.24 3.28
CA ALA A 89 0.69 -15.35 3.52
C ALA A 89 1.54 -15.13 4.78
N ARG A 90 2.03 -13.91 5.00
CA ARG A 90 2.96 -13.62 6.11
C ARG A 90 2.27 -13.28 7.42
N PHE A 91 1.09 -12.64 7.34
CA PHE A 91 0.29 -12.16 8.46
C PHE A 91 -1.21 -12.48 8.24
N PRO A 92 -1.61 -13.77 8.31
CA PRO A 92 -2.99 -14.17 8.05
C PRO A 92 -4.01 -13.37 8.86
N GLY A 93 -5.03 -12.84 8.19
CA GLY A 93 -6.13 -12.09 8.80
C GLY A 93 -5.85 -10.59 9.04
N LEU A 94 -4.63 -10.11 8.82
CA LEU A 94 -4.29 -8.69 8.99
C LEU A 94 -5.10 -7.79 8.06
N VAL A 95 -5.10 -8.09 6.76
CA VAL A 95 -5.83 -7.27 5.77
C VAL A 95 -7.33 -7.30 6.06
N ALA A 96 -7.87 -8.46 6.43
CA ALA A 96 -9.26 -8.59 6.84
C ALA A 96 -9.60 -7.70 8.04
N ALA A 97 -8.76 -7.66 9.08
CA ALA A 97 -8.95 -6.82 10.25
C ALA A 97 -8.94 -5.31 9.89
N VAL A 98 -8.04 -4.89 9.00
CA VAL A 98 -7.95 -3.50 8.52
C VAL A 98 -9.20 -3.06 7.74
N VAL A 99 -9.80 -3.98 6.99
CA VAL A 99 -11.01 -3.73 6.19
C VAL A 99 -12.27 -3.77 7.05
N ALA A 100 -12.29 -4.57 8.12
CA ALA A 100 -13.46 -4.74 8.99
C ALA A 100 -13.66 -3.63 10.03
N GLY A 101 -12.58 -2.99 10.49
CA GLY A 101 -12.65 -1.78 11.34
C GLY A 101 -12.88 -0.52 10.53
#